data_AF-A0A4Q2DNY0-F1
#
_entry.id   AF-A0A4Q2DNY0-F1
#
_cell.length_a   1.000
_cell.length_b   1.000
_cell.length_c   1.000
_cell.angle_alpha   90.00
_cell.angle_beta   90.00
_cell.angle_gamma   90.00
#
_symmetry.space_group_name_H-M   'P 1'
#
loop_
_entity.id
_entity.type
_entity.pdbx_description
1 polymer ?
#
loop_
_entity_poly.entity_id
_entity_poly.type
_entity_poly.pdbx_seq_one_letter_code
_entity_poly.pdbx_strand_id
1 'polypeptide(L)'
;MLLPQLLPLLIVSISHLCSGFPSYRSLAGLSERDQDAAVERLSTEAVYPPSPPAPMTYNGTKLVHDEAHPWKPLMAGDIRGPCPGLNTLASHGYLPRDGVVTPAQIITAAQEGEFWQPQKGISYDAALTATYAAMLVDGNLVTNLLSIGGKTKKTGPDPPKPAIVGGLNTHDVFEGDASMTRADAFFGDIPGFNHTLFDQMVDFSNRYGEGYYNLTVAAEYRYHLIQQSIATNPNFSFVFPRYFTGYGESVLALNLFVDGRDDTTVLGGRKLDMTTALSFFRDSRFPPDFHRVSSPTGSEGLREIMAAHPVRPGRNLDGKINNY
;
A
#
# COMPACT_ATOMS: atom_id res chain seq x y z
N MET A 1 41.66 -4.83 5.37
CA MET A 1 41.18 -3.49 4.95
C MET A 1 41.12 -3.46 3.44
N LEU A 2 39.97 -3.75 2.84
CA LEU A 2 39.60 -3.50 1.43
C LEU A 2 38.21 -4.10 1.21
N LEU A 3 37.18 -3.50 1.80
CA LEU A 3 35.79 -3.84 1.52
C LEU A 3 34.77 -2.68 1.70
N PRO A 4 35.08 -1.40 1.35
CA PRO A 4 34.02 -0.40 1.19
C PRO A 4 33.83 0.09 -0.26
N GLN A 5 34.47 -0.51 -1.27
CA GLN A 5 34.46 0.04 -2.64
C GLN A 5 33.58 -0.72 -3.66
N LEU A 6 32.87 -1.78 -3.26
CA LEU A 6 32.00 -2.56 -4.18
C LEU A 6 30.52 -2.13 -4.18
N LEU A 7 30.08 -1.32 -3.21
CA LEU A 7 28.70 -0.84 -3.16
C LEU A 7 28.34 0.20 -4.24
N PRO A 8 29.23 1.13 -4.64
CA PRO A 8 28.93 2.06 -5.75
C PRO A 8 28.87 1.34 -7.10
N LEU A 9 29.64 0.26 -7.27
CA LEU A 9 29.64 -0.56 -8.49
C LEU A 9 28.36 -1.39 -8.64
N LEU A 10 27.76 -1.83 -7.53
CA LEU A 10 26.46 -2.50 -7.56
C LEU A 10 25.34 -1.53 -7.98
N ILE A 11 25.36 -0.29 -7.48
CA ILE A 11 24.38 0.76 -7.82
C ILE A 11 24.54 1.23 -9.27
N VAL A 12 25.77 1.31 -9.79
CA VAL A 12 26.04 1.57 -11.22
C VAL A 12 25.63 0.39 -12.11
N SER A 13 25.81 -0.86 -11.66
CA SER A 13 25.36 -2.03 -12.42
C SER A 13 23.84 -2.19 -12.46
N ILE A 14 23.10 -1.70 -11.46
CA ILE A 14 21.62 -1.66 -11.48
C ILE A 14 21.13 -0.51 -12.38
N SER A 15 21.84 0.63 -12.41
CA SER A 15 21.52 1.74 -13.32
C SER A 15 21.95 1.49 -14.78
N HIS A 16 22.74 0.46 -15.05
CA HIS A 16 23.07 0.00 -16.41
C HIS A 16 22.34 -1.27 -16.86
N LEU A 17 21.58 -1.93 -15.97
CA LEU A 17 20.62 -2.98 -16.33
C LEU A 17 19.18 -2.47 -16.51
N CYS A 18 18.94 -1.19 -16.24
CA CYS A 18 17.71 -0.48 -16.62
C CYS A 18 17.89 0.31 -17.94
N SER A 19 18.34 -0.35 -18.99
CA SER A 19 18.01 0.05 -20.38
C SER A 19 16.68 -0.59 -20.79
N GLY A 20 15.69 -0.58 -19.89
CA GLY A 20 14.53 -1.46 -19.91
C GLY A 20 13.16 -0.77 -20.04
N PHE A 21 13.12 0.54 -20.18
CA PHE A 21 11.93 1.24 -20.67
C PHE A 21 12.37 2.35 -21.62
N PRO A 22 12.07 2.27 -22.92
CA PRO A 22 11.99 3.49 -23.68
C PRO A 22 10.80 4.28 -23.10
N SER A 23 11.09 5.36 -22.40
CA SER A 23 10.16 6.48 -22.30
C SER A 23 9.77 6.81 -23.73
N TYR A 24 8.49 6.69 -24.04
CA TYR A 24 7.91 6.71 -25.39
C TYR A 24 8.26 5.45 -26.20
N ARG A 25 7.28 4.56 -26.44
CA ARG A 25 7.31 3.82 -27.72
C ARG A 25 7.40 4.90 -28.79
N SER A 26 8.45 4.86 -29.59
CA SER A 26 8.52 5.74 -30.75
C SER A 26 7.25 5.55 -31.57
N LEU A 27 6.63 6.66 -31.98
CA LEU A 27 5.65 6.62 -33.06
C LEU A 27 6.28 6.14 -34.37
N ALA A 28 7.63 6.09 -34.45
CA ALA A 28 8.33 5.50 -35.58
C ALA A 28 7.91 4.05 -35.82
N GLY A 29 7.49 3.79 -37.06
CA GLY A 29 6.94 2.50 -37.48
C GLY A 29 5.41 2.45 -37.53
N LEU A 30 4.70 3.43 -36.94
CA LEU A 30 3.27 3.64 -37.15
C LEU A 30 3.03 4.48 -38.40
N SER A 31 1.90 4.25 -39.08
CA SER A 31 1.51 5.09 -40.22
C SER A 31 1.19 6.51 -39.73
N GLU A 32 1.38 7.52 -40.59
CA GLU A 32 1.07 8.93 -40.26
C GLU A 32 -0.36 9.08 -39.72
N ARG A 33 -1.33 8.37 -40.31
CA ARG A 33 -2.72 8.32 -39.81
C ARG A 33 -2.83 7.79 -38.38
N ASP A 34 -2.08 6.74 -38.04
CA ASP A 34 -2.11 6.16 -36.69
C ASP A 34 -1.44 7.09 -35.67
N GLN A 35 -0.41 7.82 -36.11
CA GLN A 35 0.26 8.84 -35.30
C GLN A 35 -0.67 10.01 -35.03
N ASP A 36 -1.32 10.55 -36.07
CA ASP A 36 -2.28 11.65 -35.96
C ASP A 36 -3.46 11.27 -35.07
N ALA A 37 -4.03 10.07 -35.25
CA ALA A 37 -5.11 9.58 -34.41
C ALA A 37 -4.68 9.39 -32.94
N ALA A 38 -3.47 8.91 -32.69
CA ALA A 38 -2.92 8.78 -31.34
C ALA A 38 -2.68 10.16 -30.69
N VAL A 39 -2.12 11.11 -31.43
CA VAL A 39 -1.89 12.49 -30.96
C VAL A 39 -3.21 13.20 -30.71
N GLU A 40 -4.19 13.11 -31.61
CA GLU A 40 -5.51 13.70 -31.45
C GLU A 40 -6.22 13.14 -30.21
N ARG A 41 -6.22 11.81 -30.05
CA ARG A 41 -6.81 11.16 -28.88
C ARG A 41 -6.12 11.57 -27.58
N LEU A 42 -4.79 11.52 -27.54
CA LEU A 42 -4.03 11.88 -26.33
C LEU A 42 -4.13 13.38 -26.04
N SER A 43 -4.23 14.25 -27.05
CA SER A 43 -4.30 15.70 -26.85
C SER A 43 -5.57 16.16 -26.12
N THR A 44 -6.63 15.35 -26.15
CA THR A 44 -7.91 15.64 -25.49
C THR A 44 -8.11 14.86 -24.18
N GLU A 45 -7.47 13.69 -24.04
CA GLU A 45 -7.64 12.79 -22.87
C GLU A 45 -6.46 12.86 -21.87
N ALA A 46 -5.26 13.24 -22.31
CA ALA A 46 -4.06 13.17 -21.48
C ALA A 46 -3.98 14.32 -20.48
N VAL A 47 -3.82 13.98 -19.22
CA VAL A 47 -3.58 14.90 -18.12
C VAL A 47 -2.08 14.93 -17.84
N TYR A 48 -1.46 16.10 -17.94
CA TYR A 48 -0.10 16.28 -17.45
C TYR A 48 -0.14 16.27 -15.91
N PRO A 49 0.42 15.26 -15.23
CA PRO A 49 0.33 15.18 -13.79
C PRO A 49 1.07 16.38 -13.16
N PRO A 50 0.50 17.02 -12.12
CA PRO A 50 1.22 18.04 -11.39
C PRO A 50 2.43 17.42 -10.68
N SER A 51 3.41 18.26 -10.32
CA SER A 51 4.48 17.83 -9.43
C SER A 51 3.91 17.26 -8.12
N PRO A 52 4.58 16.26 -7.51
CA PRO A 52 4.16 15.73 -6.21
C PRO A 52 3.98 16.87 -5.18
N PRO A 53 2.95 16.81 -4.32
CA PRO A 53 2.77 17.78 -3.25
C PRO A 53 4.01 17.87 -2.37
N ALA A 54 4.37 19.09 -1.96
CA ALA A 54 5.50 19.29 -1.08
C ALA A 54 5.24 18.67 0.32
N PRO A 55 6.31 18.25 1.03
CA PRO A 55 6.24 17.89 2.43
C PRO A 55 5.58 19.00 3.28
N MET A 56 4.49 18.69 3.99
CA MET A 56 3.90 19.60 5.00
C MET A 56 4.86 19.83 6.18
N THR A 57 4.92 21.07 6.67
CA THR A 57 5.58 21.39 7.95
C THR A 57 4.79 20.79 9.10
N TYR A 58 5.51 20.08 9.99
CA TYR A 58 4.90 19.44 11.14
C TYR A 58 4.76 20.38 12.33
N ASN A 59 3.61 20.35 13.01
CA ASN A 59 3.27 21.27 14.09
C ASN A 59 2.59 20.61 15.31
N GLY A 60 2.59 19.28 15.42
CA GLY A 60 1.86 18.60 16.48
C GLY A 60 0.88 17.55 15.95
N THR A 61 0.46 16.68 16.87
CA THR A 61 -0.67 15.81 16.64
C THR A 61 -1.91 16.67 16.32
N LYS A 62 -2.82 16.15 15.50
CA LYS A 62 -4.02 16.87 15.04
C LYS A 62 -5.20 15.92 15.07
N LEU A 63 -6.34 16.39 15.56
CA LEU A 63 -7.62 15.69 15.40
C LEU A 63 -7.92 15.50 13.91
N VAL A 64 -8.14 14.26 13.48
CA VAL A 64 -8.43 13.93 12.06
C VAL A 64 -9.82 13.32 11.86
N HIS A 65 -10.45 12.89 12.95
CA HIS A 65 -11.89 12.66 12.96
C HIS A 65 -12.62 13.94 13.42
N ASP A 66 -12.58 14.95 12.55
CA ASP A 66 -13.16 16.28 12.82
C ASP A 66 -14.46 16.53 12.04
N GLU A 67 -15.08 17.70 12.24
CA GLU A 67 -16.32 18.10 11.57
C GLU A 67 -16.17 18.22 10.04
N ALA A 68 -14.97 18.55 9.55
CA ALA A 68 -14.69 18.65 8.12
C ALA A 68 -14.50 17.27 7.48
N HIS A 69 -14.06 16.28 8.27
CA HIS A 69 -13.77 14.91 7.84
C HIS A 69 -14.60 13.86 8.60
N PRO A 70 -15.96 13.94 8.57
CA PRO A 70 -16.79 12.97 9.25
C PRO A 70 -16.74 11.64 8.50
N TRP A 71 -16.78 10.53 9.25
CA TRP A 71 -17.00 9.22 8.65
C TRP A 71 -18.38 9.17 7.99
N LYS A 72 -18.47 8.59 6.79
CA LYS A 72 -19.74 8.29 6.13
C LYS A 72 -19.74 6.84 5.63
N PRO A 73 -20.88 6.14 5.69
CA PRO A 73 -21.00 4.79 5.14
C PRO A 73 -20.80 4.80 3.62
N LEU A 74 -20.43 3.63 3.07
CA LEU A 74 -20.30 3.45 1.63
C LEU A 74 -21.64 3.65 0.92
N MET A 75 -21.62 4.45 -0.14
CA MET A 75 -22.75 4.62 -1.05
C MET A 75 -22.59 3.73 -2.28
N ALA A 76 -23.68 3.56 -3.03
CA ALA A 76 -23.65 2.82 -4.28
C ALA A 76 -22.64 3.45 -5.27
N GLY A 77 -21.65 2.67 -5.69
CA GLY A 77 -20.60 3.11 -6.61
C GLY A 77 -19.33 3.65 -5.94
N ASP A 78 -19.30 3.74 -4.60
CA ASP A 78 -18.06 3.99 -3.86
C ASP A 78 -17.17 2.74 -3.88
N ILE A 79 -15.86 2.94 -4.07
CA ILE A 79 -14.89 1.85 -4.18
C ILE A 79 -13.96 1.85 -2.97
N ARG A 80 -13.72 0.66 -2.42
CA ARG A 80 -12.72 0.36 -1.39
C ARG A 80 -11.93 -0.86 -1.84
N GLY A 81 -10.73 -1.04 -1.29
CA GLY A 81 -9.81 -2.10 -1.68
C GLY A 81 -9.03 -2.69 -0.52
N PRO A 82 -7.82 -3.23 -0.77
CA PRO A 82 -7.07 -3.98 0.22
C PRO A 82 -6.39 -3.08 1.26
N CYS A 83 -6.21 -1.79 0.99
CA CYS A 83 -5.49 -0.87 1.88
C CYS A 83 -6.44 -0.21 2.91
N PRO A 84 -6.36 -0.57 4.21
CA PRO A 84 -7.21 0.02 5.25
C PRO A 84 -7.00 1.52 5.45
N GLY A 85 -5.79 2.04 5.22
CA GLY A 85 -5.49 3.47 5.34
C GLY A 85 -6.23 4.30 4.26
N LEU A 86 -5.98 3.99 2.98
CA LEU A 86 -6.69 4.65 1.87
C LEU A 86 -8.22 4.51 1.96
N ASN A 87 -8.69 3.34 2.41
CA ASN A 87 -10.12 3.15 2.65
C ASN A 87 -10.66 4.10 3.71
N THR A 88 -9.92 4.29 4.82
CA THR A 88 -10.28 5.20 5.91
C THR A 88 -10.26 6.65 5.44
N LEU A 89 -9.21 7.06 4.75
CA LEU A 89 -9.09 8.40 4.17
C LEU A 89 -10.25 8.74 3.22
N ALA A 90 -10.65 7.80 2.35
CA ALA A 90 -11.82 7.96 1.48
C ALA A 90 -13.14 8.00 2.27
N SER A 91 -13.30 7.16 3.30
CA SER A 91 -14.50 7.16 4.15
C SER A 91 -14.62 8.38 5.06
N HIS A 92 -13.54 9.13 5.27
CA HIS A 92 -13.53 10.40 5.98
C HIS A 92 -13.51 11.63 5.06
N GLY A 93 -13.34 11.44 3.74
CA GLY A 93 -13.36 12.54 2.77
C GLY A 93 -12.04 13.30 2.62
N TYR A 94 -10.94 12.78 3.17
CA TYR A 94 -9.58 13.23 2.81
C TYR A 94 -9.26 12.86 1.35
N LEU A 95 -9.79 11.72 0.89
CA LEU A 95 -9.83 11.34 -0.52
C LEU A 95 -11.26 11.49 -1.06
N PRO A 96 -11.43 11.62 -2.39
CA PRO A 96 -12.70 11.37 -3.05
C PRO A 96 -13.38 10.11 -2.49
N ARG A 97 -14.58 10.28 -1.91
CA ARG A 97 -15.30 9.21 -1.19
C ARG A 97 -15.65 8.03 -2.09
N ASP A 98 -15.68 8.28 -3.39
CA ASP A 98 -15.99 7.30 -4.40
C ASP A 98 -14.82 6.35 -4.73
N GLY A 99 -13.63 6.61 -4.16
CA GLY A 99 -12.47 5.74 -4.25
C GLY A 99 -11.67 5.86 -5.54
N VAL A 100 -11.84 6.94 -6.32
CA VAL A 100 -11.03 7.22 -7.51
C VAL A 100 -10.25 8.50 -7.32
N VAL A 101 -8.94 8.39 -7.42
CA VAL A 101 -8.01 9.38 -6.87
C VAL A 101 -6.86 9.66 -7.82
N THR A 102 -6.28 10.85 -7.70
CA THR A 102 -5.00 11.21 -8.32
C THR A 102 -3.84 10.89 -7.37
N PRO A 103 -2.60 10.72 -7.87
CA PRO A 103 -1.42 10.59 -7.03
C PRO A 103 -1.26 11.74 -6.02
N ALA A 104 -1.51 12.97 -6.46
CA ALA A 104 -1.40 14.15 -5.60
C ALA A 104 -2.42 14.12 -4.45
N GLN A 105 -3.66 13.66 -4.71
CA GLN A 105 -4.66 13.48 -3.65
C GLN A 105 -4.23 12.41 -2.63
N ILE A 106 -3.67 11.28 -3.08
CA ILE A 106 -3.16 10.24 -2.16
C ILE A 106 -2.07 10.82 -1.26
N ILE A 107 -1.08 11.47 -1.86
CA ILE A 107 0.04 12.04 -1.11
C ILE A 107 -0.49 13.08 -0.11
N THR A 108 -1.29 14.06 -0.54
CA THR A 108 -1.87 15.04 0.38
C THR A 108 -2.70 14.39 1.49
N ALA A 109 -3.58 13.44 1.18
CA ALA A 109 -4.42 12.77 2.18
C ALA A 109 -3.61 11.96 3.19
N ALA A 110 -2.57 11.24 2.74
CA ALA A 110 -1.68 10.50 3.62
C ALA A 110 -0.91 11.43 4.57
N GLN A 111 -0.49 12.60 4.08
CA GLN A 111 0.15 13.64 4.90
C GLN A 111 -0.82 14.28 5.89
N GLU A 112 -2.07 14.56 5.47
CA GLU A 112 -3.05 15.27 6.26
C GLU A 112 -3.77 14.40 7.30
N GLY A 113 -4.22 13.21 6.91
CA GLY A 113 -5.06 12.32 7.73
C GLY A 113 -4.27 11.29 8.54
N GLU A 114 -3.15 10.79 8.01
CA GLU A 114 -2.37 9.70 8.64
C GLU A 114 -0.96 10.11 9.05
N PHE A 115 -0.53 11.31 8.66
CA PHE A 115 0.78 11.89 8.94
C PHE A 115 1.97 11.10 8.38
N TRP A 116 1.79 10.57 7.18
CA TRP A 116 2.82 9.84 6.44
C TRP A 116 3.81 10.82 5.80
N GLN A 117 5.00 11.05 6.37
CA GLN A 117 5.99 12.08 5.95
C GLN A 117 7.42 11.84 6.52
N PRO A 118 8.48 12.65 6.23
CA PRO A 118 9.91 12.26 6.40
C PRO A 118 10.52 12.40 7.79
N GLN A 119 11.07 11.30 8.32
CA GLN A 119 12.33 11.34 9.05
C GLN A 119 13.44 11.37 7.99
N LYS A 120 14.46 12.22 8.15
CA LYS A 120 15.62 12.25 7.24
C LYS A 120 16.16 10.82 7.07
N GLY A 121 15.96 10.25 5.88
CA GLY A 121 16.52 8.95 5.50
C GLY A 121 15.54 7.91 4.95
N ILE A 122 14.23 7.91 5.26
CA ILE A 122 13.36 6.76 4.86
C ILE A 122 11.87 7.10 4.52
N SER A 123 11.23 8.17 5.01
CA SER A 123 9.73 8.23 5.03
C SER A 123 8.99 9.37 4.29
N TYR A 124 9.61 10.20 3.45
CA TYR A 124 8.84 10.92 2.39
C TYR A 124 8.81 10.09 1.10
N ASP A 125 9.85 9.29 0.90
CA ASP A 125 10.01 8.49 -0.30
C ASP A 125 8.98 7.37 -0.38
N ALA A 126 8.54 6.74 0.71
CA ALA A 126 7.68 5.56 0.65
C ALA A 126 6.18 5.73 0.23
N ALA A 127 5.45 6.84 0.43
CA ALA A 127 4.12 7.07 -0.13
C ALA A 127 4.23 7.75 -1.46
N LEU A 128 5.26 8.56 -1.70
CA LEU A 128 5.58 8.95 -3.06
C LEU A 128 5.86 7.68 -3.88
N THR A 129 6.73 6.80 -3.40
CA THR A 129 7.08 5.51 -4.03
C THR A 129 5.88 4.60 -4.11
N ALA A 130 5.13 4.38 -3.03
CA ALA A 130 3.95 3.51 -3.06
C ALA A 130 2.86 4.07 -3.98
N THR A 131 2.58 5.37 -3.93
CA THR A 131 1.58 6.01 -4.78
C THR A 131 1.96 5.93 -6.24
N TYR A 132 3.20 6.28 -6.61
CA TYR A 132 3.62 6.24 -7.99
C TYR A 132 3.89 4.80 -8.48
N ALA A 133 4.34 3.89 -7.63
CA ALA A 133 4.42 2.47 -7.98
C ALA A 133 3.03 1.89 -8.26
N ALA A 134 2.05 2.14 -7.39
CA ALA A 134 0.66 1.77 -7.62
C ALA A 134 0.09 2.43 -8.89
N MET A 135 0.35 3.72 -9.09
CA MET A 135 -0.09 4.44 -10.29
C MET A 135 0.48 3.82 -11.57
N LEU A 136 1.75 3.39 -11.55
CA LEU A 136 2.41 2.77 -12.71
C LEU A 136 1.84 1.40 -13.08
N VAL A 137 1.42 0.60 -12.09
CA VAL A 137 0.98 -0.79 -12.35
C VAL A 137 -0.55 -0.94 -12.39
N ASP A 138 -1.28 -0.09 -11.66
CA ASP A 138 -2.74 -0.18 -11.48
C ASP A 138 -3.51 1.05 -11.96
N GLY A 139 -2.84 2.18 -12.15
CA GLY A 139 -3.44 3.46 -12.54
C GLY A 139 -3.54 3.68 -14.04
N ASN A 140 -4.41 4.62 -14.43
CA ASN A 140 -4.48 5.10 -15.80
C ASN A 140 -3.53 6.30 -15.97
N LEU A 141 -2.38 6.05 -16.58
CA LEU A 141 -1.35 7.07 -16.80
C LEU A 141 -1.78 8.20 -17.75
N VAL A 142 -2.81 7.99 -18.58
CA VAL A 142 -3.33 9.02 -19.48
C VAL A 142 -4.21 10.00 -18.70
N THR A 143 -5.16 9.49 -17.92
CA THR A 143 -6.10 10.35 -17.18
C THR A 143 -5.57 10.78 -15.80
N ASN A 144 -4.42 10.26 -15.37
CA ASN A 144 -3.84 10.47 -14.04
C ASN A 144 -4.77 10.03 -12.88
N LEU A 145 -5.52 8.94 -13.08
CA LEU A 145 -6.47 8.40 -12.09
C LEU A 145 -6.15 6.96 -11.71
N LEU A 146 -6.31 6.65 -10.42
CA LEU A 146 -6.17 5.32 -9.83
C LEU A 146 -7.44 5.00 -9.04
N SER A 147 -7.89 3.75 -9.10
CA SER A 147 -8.89 3.25 -8.15
C SER A 147 -8.20 2.64 -6.94
N ILE A 148 -8.65 3.01 -5.73
CA ILE A 148 -8.14 2.42 -4.49
C ILE A 148 -8.65 0.99 -4.24
N GLY A 149 -9.46 0.44 -5.16
CA GLY A 149 -9.97 -0.92 -5.11
C GLY A 149 -10.02 -1.56 -6.49
N GLY A 150 -11.17 -2.10 -6.88
CA GLY A 150 -11.31 -2.84 -8.14
C GLY A 150 -11.40 -1.97 -9.40
N LYS A 151 -11.24 -2.62 -10.56
CA LYS A 151 -11.29 -1.99 -11.88
C LYS A 151 -12.60 -1.23 -12.06
N THR A 152 -12.52 -0.02 -12.61
CA THR A 152 -13.67 0.85 -12.82
C THR A 152 -13.52 1.68 -14.09
N LYS A 153 -14.65 2.01 -14.73
CA LYS A 153 -14.67 2.93 -15.89
C LYS A 153 -14.37 4.38 -15.50
N LYS A 154 -14.42 4.70 -14.21
CA LYS A 154 -14.17 6.04 -13.67
C LYS A 154 -12.71 6.50 -13.86
N THR A 155 -11.78 5.57 -14.07
CA THR A 155 -10.37 5.87 -14.41
C THR A 155 -10.18 6.11 -15.92
N GLY A 156 -11.24 6.24 -16.70
CA GLY A 156 -11.17 6.53 -18.13
C GLY A 156 -10.93 5.31 -19.03
N PRO A 157 -10.75 5.55 -20.35
CA PRO A 157 -10.52 4.49 -21.33
C PRO A 157 -9.23 3.72 -21.05
N ASP A 158 -9.29 2.39 -21.15
CA ASP A 158 -8.13 1.55 -20.93
C ASP A 158 -7.07 1.72 -22.02
N PRO A 159 -5.77 1.73 -21.66
CA PRO A 159 -4.68 1.60 -22.61
C PRO A 159 -4.67 0.21 -23.26
N PRO A 160 -3.94 0.02 -24.38
CA PRO A 160 -3.76 -1.29 -24.97
C PRO A 160 -3.09 -2.29 -24.02
N LYS A 161 -3.42 -3.57 -24.18
CA LYS A 161 -2.74 -4.68 -23.49
C LYS A 161 -1.22 -4.64 -23.73
N PRO A 162 -0.39 -5.06 -22.76
CA PRO A 162 -0.75 -5.81 -21.54
C PRO A 162 -1.10 -4.95 -20.31
N ALA A 163 -1.20 -3.62 -20.44
CA ALA A 163 -1.60 -2.77 -19.31
C ALA A 163 -3.01 -3.13 -18.81
N ILE A 164 -3.16 -3.21 -17.49
CA ILE A 164 -4.37 -3.73 -16.83
C ILE A 164 -5.29 -2.60 -16.38
N VAL A 165 -4.71 -1.56 -15.75
CA VAL A 165 -5.46 -0.45 -15.13
C VAL A 165 -6.59 -1.00 -14.25
N GLY A 166 -6.23 -1.92 -13.36
CA GLY A 166 -7.18 -2.72 -12.60
C GLY A 166 -7.52 -2.13 -11.24
N GLY A 167 -6.86 -1.04 -10.83
CA GLY A 167 -6.93 -0.54 -9.45
C GLY A 167 -6.23 -1.47 -8.46
N LEU A 168 -6.17 -1.06 -7.19
CA LEU A 168 -5.41 -1.78 -6.16
C LEU A 168 -5.90 -3.21 -5.85
N ASN A 169 -7.04 -3.67 -6.39
CA ASN A 169 -7.41 -5.09 -6.28
C ASN A 169 -6.69 -5.99 -7.30
N THR A 170 -5.88 -5.45 -8.22
CA THR A 170 -5.13 -6.28 -9.16
C THR A 170 -4.09 -7.10 -8.41
N HIS A 171 -4.25 -8.42 -8.48
CA HIS A 171 -3.30 -9.34 -7.86
C HIS A 171 -1.94 -9.32 -8.55
N ASP A 172 -0.88 -9.54 -7.77
CA ASP A 172 0.52 -9.75 -8.19
C ASP A 172 1.24 -8.53 -8.82
N VAL A 173 0.63 -7.35 -8.80
CA VAL A 173 1.29 -6.10 -9.26
C VAL A 173 1.63 -5.13 -8.11
N PHE A 174 0.76 -5.07 -7.09
CA PHE A 174 0.99 -4.36 -5.84
C PHE A 174 0.36 -5.13 -4.68
N GLU A 175 -0.93 -5.45 -4.81
CA GLU A 175 -1.63 -6.42 -3.96
C GLU A 175 -0.98 -7.80 -4.10
N GLY A 176 -0.99 -8.59 -3.02
CA GLY A 176 -0.50 -9.95 -3.06
C GLY A 176 -0.77 -10.73 -1.79
N ASP A 177 -0.33 -11.98 -1.82
CA ASP A 177 -0.66 -13.00 -0.83
C ASP A 177 -0.15 -12.70 0.59
N ALA A 178 -0.62 -13.50 1.55
CA ALA A 178 -0.33 -13.40 2.97
C ALA A 178 -0.74 -12.03 3.56
N SER A 179 -1.86 -11.46 3.13
CA SER A 179 -2.38 -10.21 3.70
C SER A 179 -2.91 -10.41 5.12
N MET A 180 -2.79 -9.39 5.99
CA MET A 180 -3.13 -9.54 7.42
C MET A 180 -4.61 -9.77 7.69
N THR A 181 -5.48 -9.22 6.84
CA THR A 181 -6.95 -9.23 7.03
C THR A 181 -7.72 -9.43 5.72
N ARG A 182 -7.03 -9.76 4.63
CA ARG A 182 -7.59 -10.02 3.28
C ARG A 182 -7.12 -11.40 2.85
N ALA A 183 -7.99 -12.17 2.20
CA ALA A 183 -7.61 -13.50 1.73
C ALA A 183 -6.70 -13.41 0.50
N ASP A 184 -5.87 -14.42 0.30
CA ASP A 184 -5.11 -14.58 -0.94
C ASP A 184 -6.08 -14.65 -2.14
N ALA A 185 -5.68 -14.05 -3.27
CA ALA A 185 -6.53 -13.97 -4.47
C ALA A 185 -6.97 -15.35 -4.99
N PHE A 186 -6.16 -16.39 -4.73
CA PHE A 186 -6.50 -17.79 -5.04
C PHE A 186 -7.84 -18.23 -4.44
N PHE A 187 -8.22 -17.69 -3.27
CA PHE A 187 -9.48 -18.04 -2.60
C PHE A 187 -10.67 -17.15 -3.01
N GLY A 188 -10.47 -16.17 -3.90
CA GLY A 188 -11.55 -15.46 -4.60
C GLY A 188 -12.06 -14.16 -3.97
N ASP A 189 -11.48 -13.67 -2.86
CA ASP A 189 -11.86 -12.38 -2.25
C ASP A 189 -10.63 -11.53 -1.88
N ILE A 190 -10.32 -10.55 -2.72
CA ILE A 190 -9.19 -9.63 -2.55
C ILE A 190 -9.56 -8.41 -1.66
N PRO A 191 -10.65 -7.66 -1.91
CA PRO A 191 -10.92 -6.45 -1.12
C PRO A 191 -11.57 -6.73 0.25
N GLY A 192 -12.27 -7.86 0.39
CA GLY A 192 -13.11 -8.15 1.55
C GLY A 192 -12.32 -8.26 2.84
N PHE A 193 -12.85 -7.62 3.89
CA PHE A 193 -12.36 -7.87 5.25
C PHE A 193 -12.66 -9.32 5.63
N ASN A 194 -11.61 -10.08 5.93
CA ASN A 194 -11.72 -11.47 6.34
C ASN A 194 -11.75 -11.57 7.87
N HIS A 195 -12.93 -11.88 8.42
CA HIS A 195 -13.13 -12.06 9.85
C HIS A 195 -12.22 -13.12 10.46
N THR A 196 -12.02 -14.26 9.79
CA THR A 196 -11.17 -15.34 10.29
C THR A 196 -9.72 -14.92 10.43
N LEU A 197 -9.17 -14.17 9.46
CA LEU A 197 -7.82 -13.63 9.56
C LEU A 197 -7.72 -12.58 10.68
N PHE A 198 -8.73 -11.70 10.82
CA PHE A 198 -8.72 -10.76 11.94
C PHE A 198 -8.81 -11.46 13.31
N ASP A 199 -9.59 -12.52 13.43
CA ASP A 199 -9.66 -13.33 14.66
C ASP A 199 -8.32 -14.01 14.96
N GLN A 200 -7.58 -14.46 13.93
CA GLN A 200 -6.20 -14.92 14.10
C GLN A 200 -5.28 -13.79 14.59
N MET A 201 -5.39 -12.59 14.02
CA MET A 201 -4.64 -11.42 14.51
C MET A 201 -4.93 -11.15 15.99
N VAL A 202 -6.19 -11.25 16.42
CA VAL A 202 -6.58 -11.14 17.84
C VAL A 202 -5.98 -12.26 18.71
N ASP A 203 -5.99 -13.53 18.25
CA ASP A 203 -5.35 -14.64 18.96
C ASP A 203 -3.84 -14.39 19.16
N PHE A 204 -3.15 -13.96 18.10
CA PHE A 204 -1.73 -13.63 18.19
C PHE A 204 -1.48 -12.44 19.12
N SER A 205 -2.33 -11.40 19.08
CA SER A 205 -2.28 -10.28 20.03
C SER A 205 -2.43 -10.75 21.48
N ASN A 206 -3.35 -11.69 21.76
CA ASN A 206 -3.52 -12.25 23.10
C ASN A 206 -2.30 -13.06 23.55
N ARG A 207 -1.71 -13.85 22.65
CA ARG A 207 -0.58 -14.75 22.96
C ARG A 207 0.75 -14.04 23.11
N TYR A 208 1.00 -13.01 22.29
CA TYR A 208 2.32 -12.40 22.14
C TYR A 208 2.35 -10.90 22.48
N GLY A 209 1.20 -10.26 22.70
CA GLY A 209 1.10 -8.81 22.86
C GLY A 209 0.22 -8.34 24.00
N GLU A 210 -0.11 -9.22 24.97
CA GLU A 210 -0.96 -8.88 26.12
C GLU A 210 -2.35 -8.35 25.70
N GLY A 211 -2.87 -8.85 24.58
CA GLY A 211 -4.16 -8.42 24.00
C GLY A 211 -4.06 -7.22 23.05
N TYR A 212 -2.85 -6.69 22.81
CA TYR A 212 -2.60 -5.61 21.86
C TYR A 212 -1.81 -6.13 20.66
N TYR A 213 -2.02 -5.51 19.50
CA TYR A 213 -1.10 -5.67 18.38
C TYR A 213 0.15 -4.82 18.65
N ASN A 214 1.33 -5.44 18.66
CA ASN A 214 2.63 -4.79 18.88
C ASN A 214 3.67 -5.37 17.90
N LEU A 215 4.93 -4.93 18.00
CA LEU A 215 5.99 -5.37 17.07
C LEU A 215 6.25 -6.89 17.12
N THR A 216 6.17 -7.51 18.30
CA THR A 216 6.30 -8.96 18.45
C THR A 216 5.15 -9.70 17.76
N VAL A 217 3.92 -9.26 17.98
CA VAL A 217 2.73 -9.82 17.32
C VAL A 217 2.84 -9.66 15.80
N ALA A 218 3.30 -8.51 15.32
CA ALA A 218 3.50 -8.27 13.90
C ALA A 218 4.49 -9.27 13.27
N ALA A 219 5.57 -9.60 13.98
CA ALA A 219 6.55 -10.61 13.55
C ALA A 219 5.97 -12.03 13.52
N GLU A 220 5.35 -12.47 14.62
CA GLU A 220 4.78 -13.82 14.73
C GLU A 220 3.63 -14.02 13.74
N TYR A 221 2.74 -13.03 13.61
CA TYR A 221 1.57 -13.12 12.74
C TYR A 221 1.95 -13.06 11.25
N ARG A 222 2.92 -12.21 10.87
CA ARG A 222 3.46 -12.18 9.49
C ARG A 222 4.03 -13.53 9.10
N TYR A 223 4.83 -14.14 9.98
CA TYR A 223 5.39 -15.46 9.71
C TYR A 223 4.30 -16.53 9.58
N HIS A 224 3.31 -16.52 10.48
CA HIS A 224 2.14 -17.39 10.41
C HIS A 224 1.39 -17.28 9.09
N LEU A 225 1.10 -16.06 8.61
CA LEU A 225 0.40 -15.83 7.34
C LEU A 225 1.18 -16.40 6.16
N ILE A 226 2.50 -16.22 6.13
CA ILE A 226 3.37 -16.80 5.10
C ILE A 226 3.28 -18.33 5.14
N GLN A 227 3.43 -18.96 6.31
CA GLN A 227 3.33 -20.41 6.44
C GLN A 227 1.95 -20.93 6.05
N GLN A 228 0.88 -20.21 6.41
CA GLN A 228 -0.49 -20.56 6.05
C GLN A 228 -0.68 -20.53 4.52
N SER A 229 -0.19 -19.50 3.83
CA SER A 229 -0.27 -19.43 2.37
C SER A 229 0.59 -20.50 1.69
N ILE A 230 1.80 -20.80 2.19
CA ILE A 230 2.61 -21.94 1.71
C ILE A 230 1.82 -23.25 1.81
N ALA A 231 1.10 -23.46 2.91
CA ALA A 231 0.39 -24.70 3.18
C ALA A 231 -0.96 -24.84 2.48
N THR A 232 -1.55 -23.74 1.98
CA THR A 232 -2.95 -23.75 1.51
C THR A 232 -3.16 -23.15 0.13
N ASN A 233 -2.28 -22.25 -0.33
CA ASN A 233 -2.39 -21.59 -1.63
C ASN A 233 -1.36 -22.18 -2.61
N PRO A 234 -1.77 -23.02 -3.59
CA PRO A 234 -0.86 -23.62 -4.57
C PRO A 234 -0.22 -22.61 -5.54
N ASN A 235 -0.74 -21.39 -5.58
CA ASN A 235 -0.23 -20.28 -6.39
C ASN A 235 0.49 -19.22 -5.53
N PHE A 236 0.78 -19.53 -4.25
CA PHE A 236 1.36 -18.57 -3.31
C PHE A 236 2.59 -17.88 -3.89
N SER A 237 2.59 -16.56 -3.90
CA SER A 237 3.67 -15.71 -4.40
C SER A 237 4.10 -14.69 -3.34
N PHE A 238 5.38 -14.74 -2.96
CA PHE A 238 5.96 -13.80 -2.00
C PHE A 238 7.32 -13.29 -2.50
N VAL A 239 7.29 -12.67 -3.68
CA VAL A 239 8.43 -12.04 -4.36
C VAL A 239 8.23 -10.54 -4.51
N PHE A 240 9.18 -9.81 -5.10
CA PHE A 240 9.04 -8.37 -5.34
C PHE A 240 7.82 -8.04 -6.24
N PRO A 241 7.04 -6.99 -5.94
CA PRO A 241 7.19 -6.05 -4.81
C PRO A 241 6.60 -6.57 -3.49
N ARG A 242 5.71 -7.57 -3.53
CA ARG A 242 4.95 -8.08 -2.39
C ARG A 242 5.80 -8.46 -1.18
N TYR A 243 6.98 -9.04 -1.41
CA TYR A 243 7.92 -9.39 -0.36
C TYR A 243 8.22 -8.19 0.56
N PHE A 244 8.46 -7.00 0.00
CA PHE A 244 8.73 -5.81 0.81
C PHE A 244 7.46 -5.20 1.40
N THR A 245 6.37 -5.12 0.61
CA THR A 245 5.13 -4.50 1.08
C THR A 245 4.46 -5.31 2.18
N GLY A 246 4.47 -6.64 2.12
CA GLY A 246 3.91 -7.49 3.18
C GLY A 246 4.56 -7.24 4.54
N TYR A 247 5.90 -7.13 4.60
CA TYR A 247 6.57 -6.77 5.85
C TYR A 247 6.31 -5.31 6.26
N GLY A 248 6.37 -4.37 5.32
CA GLY A 248 6.11 -2.95 5.57
C GLY A 248 4.72 -2.67 6.14
N GLU A 249 3.69 -3.28 5.56
CA GLU A 249 2.30 -3.17 6.00
C GLU A 249 2.09 -3.67 7.43
N SER A 250 2.88 -4.65 7.86
CA SER A 250 2.80 -5.23 9.21
C SER A 250 3.17 -4.19 10.28
N VAL A 251 4.10 -3.27 9.98
CA VAL A 251 4.43 -2.15 10.89
C VAL A 251 3.58 -0.91 10.66
N LEU A 252 2.99 -0.70 9.47
CA LEU A 252 2.14 0.47 9.22
C LEU A 252 0.96 0.56 10.19
N ALA A 253 0.37 -0.56 10.60
CA ALA A 253 -0.68 -0.58 11.61
C ALA A 253 -0.21 0.04 12.95
N LEU A 254 1.03 -0.22 13.39
CA LEU A 254 1.58 0.38 14.61
C LEU A 254 1.98 1.84 14.40
N ASN A 255 2.54 2.14 13.22
CA ASN A 255 3.03 3.47 12.93
C ASN A 255 1.89 4.48 12.71
N LEU A 256 0.73 4.05 12.22
CA LEU A 256 -0.32 4.96 11.76
C LEU A 256 -1.67 4.82 12.49
N PHE A 257 -2.01 3.64 13.02
CA PHE A 257 -3.35 3.41 13.60
C PHE A 257 -3.40 3.57 15.12
N VAL A 258 -2.26 3.84 15.76
CA VAL A 258 -2.21 4.24 17.17
C VAL A 258 -2.44 5.74 17.27
N ASP A 259 -3.29 6.17 18.21
CA ASP A 259 -3.60 7.58 18.42
C ASP A 259 -2.32 8.38 18.68
N GLY A 260 -2.16 9.49 17.95
CA GLY A 260 -0.94 10.26 17.94
C GLY A 260 -0.60 11.00 19.23
N ARG A 261 -1.47 10.95 20.24
CA ARG A 261 -1.16 11.41 21.60
C ARG A 261 -0.31 10.40 22.37
N ASP A 262 -0.27 9.13 21.94
CA ASP A 262 0.71 8.15 22.41
C ASP A 262 2.03 8.37 21.64
N ASP A 263 3.07 8.85 22.33
CA ASP A 263 4.39 9.13 21.76
C ASP A 263 5.36 7.94 21.86
N THR A 264 4.90 6.77 22.32
CA THR A 264 5.69 5.55 22.36
C THR A 264 6.15 5.17 20.95
N THR A 265 7.45 4.97 20.73
CA THR A 265 7.96 4.54 19.43
C THR A 265 7.66 3.06 19.17
N VAL A 266 7.71 2.62 17.91
CA VAL A 266 7.49 1.19 17.59
C VAL A 266 8.52 0.31 18.32
N LEU A 267 9.78 0.73 18.35
CA LEU A 267 10.83 0.03 19.10
C LEU A 267 10.70 0.17 20.62
N GLY A 268 10.02 1.22 21.09
CA GLY A 268 9.72 1.47 22.50
C GLY A 268 8.54 0.67 23.04
N GLY A 269 7.92 -0.20 22.24
CA GLY A 269 6.82 -1.06 22.67
C GLY A 269 5.44 -0.44 22.43
N ARG A 270 5.27 0.37 21.38
CA ARG A 270 3.97 0.90 20.96
C ARG A 270 2.94 -0.23 20.78
N LYS A 271 1.71 0.01 21.22
CA LYS A 271 0.61 -0.96 21.25
C LYS A 271 -0.63 -0.40 20.54
N LEU A 272 -1.17 -1.17 19.60
CA LEU A 272 -2.45 -0.92 18.96
C LEU A 272 -3.52 -1.81 19.60
N ASP A 273 -4.55 -1.21 20.18
CA ASP A 273 -5.67 -1.97 20.73
C ASP A 273 -6.54 -2.58 19.61
N MET A 274 -7.16 -3.72 19.88
CA MET A 274 -7.88 -4.46 18.84
C MET A 274 -9.21 -3.82 18.44
N THR A 275 -9.77 -2.92 19.26
CA THR A 275 -10.99 -2.18 18.89
C THR A 275 -10.65 -1.13 17.83
N THR A 276 -9.58 -0.38 18.04
CA THR A 276 -9.04 0.56 17.06
C THR A 276 -8.62 -0.17 15.78
N ALA A 277 -7.88 -1.27 15.89
CA ALA A 277 -7.51 -2.08 14.74
C ALA A 277 -8.74 -2.51 13.91
N LEU A 278 -9.79 -3.02 14.56
CA LEU A 278 -11.02 -3.43 13.88
C LEU A 278 -11.69 -2.25 13.16
N SER A 279 -11.72 -1.05 13.77
CA SER A 279 -12.26 0.16 13.17
C SER A 279 -11.56 0.53 11.86
N PHE A 280 -10.23 0.41 11.79
CA PHE A 280 -9.49 0.64 10.55
C PHE A 280 -9.69 -0.49 9.53
N PHE A 281 -9.46 -1.75 9.94
CA PHE A 281 -9.42 -2.88 9.01
C PHE A 281 -10.78 -3.26 8.43
N ARG A 282 -11.85 -3.13 9.21
CA ARG A 282 -13.23 -3.47 8.81
C ARG A 282 -14.02 -2.24 8.41
N ASP A 283 -14.04 -1.22 9.28
CA ASP A 283 -15.01 -0.12 9.17
C ASP A 283 -14.49 1.06 8.34
N SER A 284 -13.19 1.04 7.99
CA SER A 284 -12.53 2.14 7.28
C SER A 284 -12.75 3.47 8.03
N ARG A 285 -12.51 3.45 9.34
CA ARG A 285 -12.97 4.51 10.24
C ARG A 285 -11.89 4.87 11.26
N PHE A 286 -11.54 6.15 11.32
CA PHE A 286 -10.82 6.70 12.46
C PHE A 286 -11.70 6.57 13.72
N PRO A 287 -11.16 6.11 14.86
CA PRO A 287 -11.88 6.21 16.13
C PRO A 287 -12.38 7.63 16.40
N PRO A 288 -13.47 7.82 17.16
CA PRO A 288 -13.85 9.15 17.65
C PRO A 288 -12.68 9.79 18.41
N ASP A 289 -12.48 11.10 18.24
CA ASP A 289 -11.37 11.84 18.87
C ASP A 289 -9.97 11.34 18.46
N PHE A 290 -9.86 10.58 17.36
CA PHE A 290 -8.56 10.08 16.89
C PHE A 290 -7.67 11.22 16.38
N HIS A 291 -6.46 11.26 16.91
CA HIS A 291 -5.45 12.19 16.43
C HIS A 291 -4.38 11.48 15.60
N ARG A 292 -3.98 12.11 14.48
CA ARG A 292 -2.86 11.60 13.67
C ARG A 292 -1.55 11.67 14.42
N VAL A 293 -0.61 10.81 14.05
CA VAL A 293 0.69 10.70 14.71
C VAL A 293 1.48 12.00 14.72
N SER A 294 2.28 12.12 15.79
CA SER A 294 2.94 13.35 16.13
C SER A 294 4.35 13.49 15.52
N SER A 295 4.66 12.72 14.49
CA SER A 295 5.91 12.87 13.76
C SER A 295 5.84 12.05 12.48
N PRO A 296 6.63 12.46 11.48
CA PRO A 296 6.92 11.65 10.31
C PRO A 296 7.25 10.18 10.62
N THR A 297 6.48 9.22 10.09
CA THR A 297 6.72 7.78 10.31
C THR A 297 6.32 6.94 9.08
N GLY A 298 6.68 5.65 9.07
CA GLY A 298 6.21 4.71 8.05
C GLY A 298 6.73 3.28 8.16
N SER A 299 8.02 3.08 8.46
CA SER A 299 8.66 1.75 8.41
C SER A 299 9.48 1.40 9.65
N GLU A 300 9.31 2.15 10.74
CA GLU A 300 9.94 1.80 12.02
C GLU A 300 9.48 0.40 12.46
N GLY A 301 10.43 -0.47 12.84
CA GLY A 301 10.18 -1.86 13.19
C GLY A 301 10.31 -2.86 12.02
N LEU A 302 10.46 -2.40 10.77
CA LEU A 302 10.49 -3.29 9.60
C LEU A 302 11.61 -4.32 9.68
N ARG A 303 12.81 -3.88 10.09
CA ARG A 303 13.99 -4.75 10.18
C ARG A 303 13.81 -5.83 11.24
N GLU A 304 13.17 -5.47 12.35
CA GLU A 304 12.91 -6.34 13.49
C GLU A 304 11.94 -7.46 13.10
N ILE A 305 10.87 -7.14 12.37
CA ILE A 305 9.95 -8.16 11.81
C ILE A 305 10.70 -9.10 10.87
N MET A 306 11.47 -8.56 9.91
CA MET A 306 12.21 -9.38 8.94
C MET A 306 13.28 -10.25 9.60
N ALA A 307 13.87 -9.80 10.71
CA ALA A 307 14.92 -10.51 11.42
C ALA A 307 14.38 -11.59 12.38
N ALA A 308 13.14 -11.45 12.89
CA ALA A 308 12.54 -12.39 13.83
C ALA A 308 12.37 -13.79 13.21
N HIS A 309 11.85 -13.86 11.98
CA HIS A 309 11.64 -15.10 11.22
C HIS A 309 12.10 -14.92 9.76
N PRO A 310 13.39 -15.10 9.45
CA PRO A 310 13.89 -14.86 8.10
C PRO A 310 13.28 -15.82 7.07
N VAL A 311 12.47 -15.30 6.15
CA VAL A 311 11.92 -16.02 4.99
C VAL A 311 12.58 -15.53 3.71
N ARG A 312 12.99 -16.42 2.81
CA ARG A 312 13.52 -16.02 1.49
C ARG A 312 12.38 -15.66 0.54
N PRO A 313 12.55 -14.70 -0.39
CA PRO A 313 11.58 -14.49 -1.46
C PRO A 313 11.41 -15.77 -2.28
N GLY A 314 10.16 -16.14 -2.58
CA GLY A 314 9.84 -17.44 -3.18
C GLY A 314 8.36 -17.55 -3.56
N ARG A 315 7.98 -18.73 -4.05
CA ARG A 315 6.60 -19.04 -4.46
C ARG A 315 6.38 -20.54 -4.40
N ASN A 316 5.14 -20.97 -4.15
CA ASN A 316 4.77 -22.35 -4.43
C ASN A 316 4.83 -22.63 -5.94
N LEU A 317 5.21 -23.86 -6.31
CA LEU A 317 5.49 -24.28 -7.68
C LEU A 317 4.49 -25.33 -8.18
N ASP A 318 4.39 -25.47 -9.50
CA ASP A 318 3.63 -26.53 -10.17
C ASP A 318 2.15 -26.66 -9.73
N GLY A 319 1.57 -25.57 -9.21
CA GLY A 319 0.20 -25.56 -8.69
C GLY A 319 -0.01 -26.49 -7.49
N LYS A 320 1.03 -26.70 -6.67
CA LYS A 320 0.98 -27.54 -5.46
C LYS A 320 1.23 -26.71 -4.20
N ILE A 321 0.72 -27.19 -3.07
CA ILE A 321 1.00 -26.63 -1.74
C ILE A 321 2.24 -27.26 -1.13
N ASN A 322 2.85 -26.59 -0.14
CA ASN A 322 4.01 -27.06 0.63
C ASN A 322 5.28 -27.31 -0.21
N ASN A 323 5.56 -26.47 -1.20
CA ASN A 323 6.75 -26.58 -2.06
C ASN A 323 7.40 -25.23 -2.40
N TYR A 324 7.35 -24.30 -1.45
CA TYR A 324 7.89 -22.95 -1.51
C TYR A 324 9.40 -22.87 -1.81
#